data_AF-A0A9X1ZPR8-F1
#
_entry.id   AF-A0A9X1ZPR8-F1
#
_cell.length_a   1.000
_cell.length_b   1.000
_cell.length_c   1.000
_cell.angle_alpha   90.00
_cell.angle_beta   90.00
_cell.angle_gamma   90.00
#
_symmetry.space_group_name_H-M   'P 1'
#
loop_
_entity.id
_entity.type
_entity.pdbx_description
1 polymer ?
#
loop_
_entity_poly.entity_id
_entity_poly.type
_entity_poly.pdbx_seq_one_letter_code
_entity_poly.pdbx_strand_id
1 'polypeptide(L)'
;MTKVLVLYYSRGGHTAQISRAIAQQIMASGAECDVVNIHDVKNNLEWSKYHAVALGACVLYGSYHKSVFRFVEQYQAQLAAIPNSFFCVNVVARKPEKRVPENNKYLQKFLLLSPWKPQDVKIIAGLVDYPSWRWYDSLMIRLIMKMTDGPTDPKAIIDYTDWQDVACYGEHILSLAQESTQA
;
A
#
# COMPACT_ATOMS: atom_id res chain seq x y z
N MET A 1 -9.59 12.51 19.97
CA MET A 1 -8.91 11.20 19.83
C MET A 1 -8.43 11.12 18.39
N THR A 2 -7.16 10.79 18.16
CA THR A 2 -6.61 10.70 16.80
C THR A 2 -7.26 9.55 16.06
N LYS A 3 -7.65 9.80 14.81
CA LYS A 3 -8.29 8.82 13.95
C LYS A 3 -7.64 8.79 12.59
N VAL A 4 -7.28 7.60 12.12
CA VAL A 4 -6.57 7.37 10.86
C VAL A 4 -7.46 6.58 9.89
N LEU A 5 -7.36 6.89 8.61
CA LEU A 5 -7.99 6.12 7.54
C LEU A 5 -6.93 5.31 6.77
N VAL A 6 -7.06 3.99 6.74
CA VAL A 6 -6.26 3.11 5.89
C VAL A 6 -7.10 2.64 4.71
N LEU A 7 -6.84 3.24 3.56
CA LEU A 7 -7.42 2.86 2.29
C LEU A 7 -6.53 1.83 1.60
N TYR A 8 -7.13 0.88 0.87
CA TYR A 8 -6.34 -0.05 0.09
C TYR A 8 -7.02 -0.58 -1.18
N TYR A 9 -6.20 -0.98 -2.13
CA TYR A 9 -6.59 -1.85 -3.23
C TYR A 9 -5.83 -3.17 -3.15
N SER A 10 -6.57 -4.29 -3.12
CA SER A 10 -6.00 -5.62 -3.14
C SER A 10 -6.64 -6.50 -4.21
N ARG A 11 -5.82 -7.23 -4.97
CA ARG A 11 -6.29 -8.28 -5.89
C ARG A 11 -6.26 -9.66 -5.26
N GLY A 12 -5.17 -10.01 -4.57
CA GLY A 12 -4.97 -11.33 -3.94
C GLY A 12 -5.16 -11.34 -2.42
N GLY A 13 -5.75 -10.28 -1.85
CA GLY A 13 -6.01 -10.18 -0.40
C GLY A 13 -4.81 -9.79 0.48
N HIS A 14 -3.58 -9.97 0.01
CA HIS A 14 -2.39 -9.70 0.83
C HIS A 14 -2.22 -8.21 1.21
N THR A 15 -2.49 -7.27 0.30
CA THR A 15 -2.54 -5.84 0.66
C THR A 15 -3.59 -5.55 1.73
N ALA A 16 -4.71 -6.29 1.74
CA ALA A 16 -5.72 -6.17 2.79
C ALA A 16 -5.18 -6.67 4.14
N GLN A 17 -4.37 -7.74 4.15
CA GLN A 17 -3.69 -8.22 5.35
C GLN A 17 -2.71 -7.18 5.89
N ILE A 18 -1.85 -6.62 5.02
CA ILE A 18 -0.92 -5.53 5.39
C ILE A 18 -1.70 -4.34 5.97
N SER A 19 -2.79 -3.93 5.32
CA SER A 19 -3.63 -2.80 5.76
C SER A 19 -4.25 -3.03 7.14
N ARG A 20 -4.70 -4.27 7.42
CA ARG A 20 -5.20 -4.64 8.74
C ARG A 20 -4.10 -4.65 9.80
N ALA A 21 -2.89 -5.12 9.47
CA ALA A 21 -1.76 -5.09 10.40
C ALA A 21 -1.35 -3.66 10.76
N ILE A 22 -1.29 -2.75 9.77
CA ILE A 22 -1.06 -1.31 10.00
C ILE A 22 -2.11 -0.77 10.98
N ALA A 23 -3.39 -1.05 10.73
CA ALA A 23 -4.48 -0.58 11.58
C ALA A 23 -4.45 -1.18 12.99
N GLN A 24 -4.09 -2.46 13.13
CA GLN A 24 -3.91 -3.11 14.43
C GLN A 24 -2.84 -2.39 15.25
N GLN A 25 -1.71 -2.03 14.62
CA GLN A 25 -0.67 -1.28 15.32
C GLN A 25 -1.15 0.11 15.75
N ILE A 26 -1.80 0.86 14.85
CA ILE A 26 -2.36 2.19 15.16
C ILE A 26 -3.34 2.11 16.36
N MET A 27 -4.20 1.09 16.37
CA MET A 27 -5.14 0.87 17.47
C MET A 27 -4.45 0.46 18.77
N ALA A 28 -3.41 -0.38 18.70
CA ALA A 28 -2.61 -0.75 19.86
C ALA A 28 -1.89 0.47 20.48
N SER A 29 -1.53 1.46 19.66
CA SER A 29 -0.98 2.75 20.11
C SER A 29 -2.02 3.75 20.62
N GLY A 30 -3.29 3.35 20.75
CA GLY A 30 -4.34 4.14 21.40
C GLY A 30 -5.13 5.09 20.48
N ALA A 31 -5.01 4.95 19.16
CA ALA A 31 -5.78 5.73 18.18
C ALA A 31 -6.93 4.91 17.57
N GLU A 32 -7.87 5.58 16.91
CA GLU A 32 -8.87 4.90 16.08
C GLU A 32 -8.35 4.70 14.65
N CYS A 33 -8.72 3.59 14.01
CA CYS A 33 -8.33 3.32 12.63
C CYS A 33 -9.45 2.62 11.85
N ASP A 34 -9.87 3.22 10.73
CA ASP A 34 -10.80 2.59 9.79
C ASP A 34 -10.02 1.99 8.61
N VAL A 35 -10.36 0.76 8.22
CA VAL A 35 -9.71 0.06 7.09
C VAL A 35 -10.72 -0.20 6.00
N VAL A 36 -10.54 0.43 4.83
CA VAL A 36 -11.55 0.41 3.77
C VAL A 36 -10.90 0.08 2.42
N ASN A 37 -11.48 -0.87 1.69
CA ASN A 37 -11.09 -1.09 0.30
C ASN A 37 -11.62 0.09 -0.53
N ILE A 38 -10.81 0.62 -1.46
CA ILE A 38 -11.22 1.74 -2.31
C ILE A 38 -12.51 1.48 -3.11
N HIS A 39 -12.88 0.21 -3.35
CA HIS A 39 -14.14 -0.16 -4.01
C HIS A 39 -15.36 -0.09 -3.09
N ASP A 40 -15.14 -0.14 -1.77
CA ASP A 40 -16.20 -0.10 -0.76
C ASP A 40 -16.39 1.32 -0.17
N VAL A 41 -15.54 2.28 -0.58
CA VAL A 41 -15.67 3.68 -0.18
C VAL A 41 -16.96 4.25 -0.75
N LYS A 42 -17.82 4.73 0.15
CA LYS A 42 -19.05 5.40 -0.21
C LYS A 42 -18.78 6.89 -0.47
N ASN A 43 -19.58 7.51 -1.34
CA ASN A 43 -19.46 8.93 -1.66
C ASN A 43 -19.64 9.86 -0.44
N ASN A 44 -20.26 9.39 0.64
CA ASN A 44 -20.49 10.13 1.87
C ASN A 44 -19.43 9.88 2.95
N LEU A 45 -18.24 9.40 2.60
CA LEU A 45 -17.14 9.29 3.55
C LEU A 45 -16.83 10.68 4.14
N GLU A 46 -16.94 10.80 5.46
CA GLU A 46 -16.70 12.05 6.18
C GLU A 46 -15.19 12.24 6.44
N TRP A 47 -14.48 12.75 5.44
CA TRP A 47 -13.03 12.95 5.47
C TRP A 47 -12.53 13.79 6.65
N SER A 48 -13.35 14.74 7.13
CA SER A 48 -13.01 15.63 8.25
C SER A 48 -12.83 14.91 9.60
N LYS A 49 -13.24 13.65 9.72
CA LYS A 49 -13.03 12.84 10.93
C LYS A 49 -11.60 12.30 11.04
N TYR A 50 -10.86 12.28 9.94
CA TYR A 50 -9.54 11.67 9.88
C TYR A 50 -8.44 12.72 9.98
N HIS A 51 -7.41 12.37 10.74
CA HIS A 51 -6.23 13.21 10.97
C HIS A 51 -5.07 12.80 10.07
N ALA A 52 -5.08 11.57 9.55
CA ALA A 52 -4.17 11.12 8.51
C ALA A 52 -4.83 10.04 7.63
N VAL A 53 -4.30 9.86 6.43
CA VAL A 53 -4.71 8.80 5.50
C VAL A 53 -3.51 8.03 4.93
N ALA A 54 -3.58 6.71 4.95
CA ALA A 54 -2.65 5.84 4.24
C ALA A 54 -3.38 5.14 3.08
N LEU A 55 -2.88 5.27 1.85
CA LEU A 55 -3.41 4.56 0.68
C LEU A 55 -2.43 3.47 0.24
N GLY A 56 -2.88 2.22 0.25
CA GLY A 56 -2.11 1.05 -0.16
C GLY A 56 -2.53 0.48 -1.50
N ALA A 57 -1.58 0.09 -2.34
CA ALA A 57 -1.92 -0.66 -3.54
C ALA A 57 -0.83 -1.66 -3.95
N CYS A 58 -1.27 -2.81 -4.45
CA CYS A 58 -0.39 -3.80 -5.07
C CYS A 58 -0.10 -3.48 -6.55
N VAL A 59 1.14 -3.76 -6.96
CA VAL A 59 1.57 -3.67 -8.36
C VAL A 59 1.11 -4.90 -9.13
N LEU A 60 0.48 -4.70 -10.27
CA LEU A 60 0.01 -5.70 -11.22
C LEU A 60 0.61 -5.43 -12.60
N TYR A 61 1.33 -6.40 -13.16
CA TYR A 61 1.95 -6.32 -14.51
C TYR A 61 2.71 -4.99 -14.77
N GLY A 62 3.44 -4.52 -13.77
CA GLY A 62 4.26 -3.32 -13.86
C GLY A 62 3.51 -1.99 -13.78
N SER A 63 2.27 -1.97 -13.29
CA SER A 63 1.56 -0.75 -12.88
C SER A 63 0.53 -1.04 -11.79
N TYR A 64 -0.32 -0.07 -11.46
CA TYR A 64 -1.42 -0.25 -10.52
C TYR A 64 -2.73 -0.43 -11.28
N HIS A 65 -3.72 -1.00 -10.61
CA HIS A 65 -5.03 -1.14 -11.21
C HIS A 65 -5.65 0.24 -11.51
N LYS A 66 -6.37 0.37 -12.63
CA LYS A 66 -6.98 1.63 -13.07
C LYS A 66 -7.90 2.26 -12.02
N SER A 67 -8.53 1.44 -11.18
CA SER A 67 -9.37 1.94 -10.09
C SER A 67 -8.59 2.74 -9.04
N VAL A 68 -7.30 2.45 -8.83
CA VAL A 68 -6.47 3.22 -7.90
C VAL A 68 -6.31 4.65 -8.42
N PHE A 69 -5.98 4.81 -9.70
CA PHE A 69 -5.86 6.13 -10.33
C PHE A 69 -7.19 6.88 -10.35
N ARG A 70 -8.30 6.21 -10.71
CA ARG A 70 -9.63 6.82 -10.68
C ARG A 70 -10.05 7.28 -9.28
N PHE A 71 -9.76 6.46 -8.27
CA PHE A 71 -10.05 6.82 -6.88
C PHE A 71 -9.24 8.05 -6.45
N VAL A 72 -7.96 8.07 -6.80
CA VAL A 72 -7.07 9.19 -6.53
C VAL A 72 -7.51 10.46 -7.25
N GLU A 73 -7.92 10.37 -8.52
CA GLU A 73 -8.51 11.49 -9.27
C GLU A 73 -9.78 12.03 -8.59
N GLN A 74 -10.65 11.13 -8.14
CA GLN A 74 -11.92 11.49 -7.50
C GLN A 74 -11.73 12.18 -6.14
N TYR A 75 -10.77 11.73 -5.33
CA TYR A 75 -10.56 12.18 -3.96
C TYR A 75 -9.25 12.97 -3.76
N GLN A 76 -8.68 13.50 -4.84
CA GLN A 76 -7.36 14.15 -4.82
C GLN A 76 -7.28 15.25 -3.75
N ALA A 77 -8.28 16.14 -3.71
CA ALA A 77 -8.30 17.27 -2.80
C ALA A 77 -8.34 16.81 -1.34
N GLN A 78 -9.15 15.80 -1.04
CA GLN A 78 -9.31 15.26 0.31
C GLN A 78 -8.06 14.50 0.75
N LEU A 79 -7.47 13.69 -0.14
CA LEU A 79 -6.20 13.00 0.13
C LEU A 79 -5.07 13.99 0.41
N ALA A 80 -5.02 15.12 -0.29
CA ALA A 80 -3.98 16.13 -0.13
C ALA A 80 -4.21 17.09 1.06
N ALA A 81 -5.44 17.18 1.57
CA ALA A 81 -5.81 18.14 2.62
C ALA A 81 -5.36 17.72 4.02
N ILE A 82 -5.07 16.44 4.23
CA ILE A 82 -4.62 15.89 5.52
C ILE A 82 -3.26 15.19 5.33
N PRO A 83 -2.48 15.00 6.41
CA PRO A 83 -1.29 14.16 6.38
C PRO A 83 -1.56 12.83 5.68
N ASN A 84 -0.70 12.49 4.73
CA ASN A 84 -0.99 11.38 3.85
C ASN A 84 0.24 10.59 3.45
N SER A 85 0.06 9.27 3.34
CA SER A 85 1.11 8.36 2.90
C SER A 85 0.60 7.37 1.86
N PHE A 86 1.46 7.01 0.91
CA PHE A 86 1.20 5.94 -0.04
C PHE A 86 2.14 4.76 0.19
N PHE A 87 1.58 3.57 0.45
CA PHE A 87 2.36 2.35 0.57
C PHE A 87 2.23 1.45 -0.68
N CYS A 88 3.34 1.30 -1.39
CA CYS A 88 3.48 0.48 -2.57
C CYS A 88 3.81 -0.96 -2.17
N VAL A 89 2.94 -1.92 -2.52
CA VAL A 89 3.19 -3.35 -2.33
C VAL A 89 3.66 -3.99 -3.62
N ASN A 90 4.88 -4.52 -3.65
CA ASN A 90 5.41 -5.20 -4.83
C ASN A 90 6.44 -6.27 -4.46
N VAL A 91 6.61 -7.27 -5.33
CA VAL A 91 7.46 -8.43 -5.03
C VAL A 91 8.95 -8.17 -5.33
N VAL A 92 9.28 -7.19 -6.17
CA VAL A 92 10.69 -6.85 -6.45
C VAL A 92 11.36 -6.21 -5.25
N ALA A 93 10.57 -5.59 -4.35
CA ALA A 93 11.01 -5.10 -3.05
C ALA A 93 11.52 -6.21 -2.12
N ARG A 94 11.45 -7.49 -2.48
CA ARG A 94 12.20 -8.54 -1.77
C ARG A 94 13.70 -8.22 -1.71
N LYS A 95 14.23 -7.56 -2.74
CA LYS A 95 15.62 -7.09 -2.76
C LYS A 95 15.72 -5.73 -2.05
N PRO A 96 16.64 -5.53 -1.08
CA PRO A 96 16.73 -4.31 -0.28
C PRO A 96 16.88 -3.03 -1.11
N GLU A 97 17.65 -3.07 -2.20
CA GLU A 97 17.86 -1.92 -3.09
C GLU A 97 16.58 -1.46 -3.80
N LYS A 98 15.55 -2.31 -3.87
CA LYS A 98 14.23 -2.00 -4.43
C LYS A 98 13.23 -1.49 -3.39
N ARG A 99 13.62 -1.41 -2.13
CA ARG A 99 12.85 -0.78 -1.03
C ARG A 99 13.14 0.71 -0.89
N VAL A 100 14.08 1.24 -1.68
CA VAL A 100 14.42 2.66 -1.73
C VAL A 100 13.52 3.37 -2.76
N PRO A 101 12.83 4.47 -2.39
CA PRO A 101 11.87 5.15 -3.27
C PRO A 101 12.38 5.46 -4.68
N GLU A 102 13.61 5.98 -4.79
CA GLU A 102 14.25 6.39 -6.05
C GLU A 102 14.51 5.18 -6.96
N ASN A 103 14.79 4.02 -6.36
CA ASN A 103 15.15 2.80 -7.07
C ASN A 103 13.94 1.91 -7.41
N ASN A 104 12.77 2.22 -6.84
CA ASN A 104 11.56 1.47 -7.10
C ASN A 104 10.80 2.03 -8.31
N LYS A 105 11.03 1.41 -9.47
CA LYS A 105 10.39 1.80 -10.73
C LYS A 105 8.86 1.85 -10.67
N TYR A 106 8.22 1.04 -9.82
CA TYR A 106 6.76 1.01 -9.73
C TYR A 106 6.22 2.18 -8.91
N LEU A 107 6.87 2.52 -7.79
CA LEU A 107 6.55 3.74 -7.06
C LEU A 107 6.78 4.96 -7.95
N GLN A 108 7.94 5.06 -8.60
CA GLN A 108 8.23 6.18 -9.52
C GLN A 108 7.19 6.30 -10.64
N LYS A 109 6.73 5.17 -11.19
CA LYS A 109 5.65 5.17 -12.18
C LYS A 109 4.31 5.64 -11.61
N PHE A 110 3.97 5.30 -10.37
CA PHE A 110 2.79 5.86 -9.69
C PHE A 110 2.93 7.37 -9.55
N LEU A 111 4.06 7.83 -9.02
CA LEU A 111 4.34 9.24 -8.81
C LEU A 111 4.36 10.02 -10.12
N LEU A 112 4.71 9.41 -11.25
CA LEU A 112 4.65 10.07 -12.56
C LEU A 112 3.20 10.20 -13.07
N LEU A 113 2.42 9.13 -12.96
CA LEU A 113 1.10 9.02 -13.59
C LEU A 113 -0.05 9.55 -12.71
N SER A 114 0.13 9.55 -11.40
CA SER A 114 -0.90 9.96 -10.43
C SER A 114 -1.00 11.49 -10.35
N PRO A 115 -2.22 12.06 -10.34
CA PRO A 115 -2.41 13.49 -10.09
C PRO A 115 -2.16 13.87 -8.62
N TRP A 116 -2.31 12.91 -7.70
CA TRP A 116 -1.93 13.08 -6.30
C TRP A 116 -0.46 12.71 -6.10
N LYS A 117 0.28 13.60 -5.41
CA LYS A 117 1.63 13.35 -4.92
C LYS A 117 1.54 13.14 -3.40
N PRO A 118 1.72 11.90 -2.92
CA PRO A 118 1.73 11.61 -1.49
C PRO A 118 2.85 12.39 -0.79
N GLN A 119 2.60 12.86 0.43
CA GLN A 119 3.61 13.54 1.25
C GLN A 119 4.64 12.54 1.79
N ASP A 120 4.18 11.35 2.15
CA ASP A 120 5.01 10.24 2.61
C ASP A 120 4.81 9.02 1.69
N VAL A 121 5.86 8.20 1.57
CA VAL A 121 5.82 6.99 0.75
C VAL A 121 6.51 5.83 1.45
N LYS A 122 5.91 4.65 1.37
CA LYS A 122 6.47 3.40 1.88
C LYS A 122 6.51 2.34 0.79
N ILE A 123 7.56 1.53 0.76
CA ILE A 123 7.64 0.35 -0.10
C ILE A 123 7.63 -0.88 0.79
N ILE A 124 6.65 -1.76 0.57
CA ILE A 124 6.49 -3.00 1.33
C ILE A 124 6.66 -4.17 0.36
N ALA A 125 7.57 -5.08 0.70
CA ALA A 125 7.72 -6.33 -0.01
C ALA A 125 6.49 -7.20 0.25
N GLY A 126 5.84 -7.69 -0.81
CA GLY A 126 4.63 -8.50 -0.68
C GLY A 126 4.86 -9.99 -0.84
N LEU A 127 3.76 -10.74 -0.82
CA LEU A 127 3.67 -12.18 -1.02
C LEU A 127 3.84 -12.63 -2.49
N VAL A 128 4.61 -13.70 -2.69
CA VAL A 128 4.48 -14.60 -3.85
C VAL A 128 3.56 -15.74 -3.45
N ASP A 129 2.44 -15.91 -4.14
CA ASP A 129 1.53 -17.03 -3.93
C ASP A 129 1.03 -17.50 -5.30
N TYR A 130 1.88 -18.29 -5.97
CA TYR A 130 1.55 -18.79 -7.31
C TYR A 130 0.29 -19.67 -7.36
N PRO A 131 0.01 -20.55 -6.38
CA PRO A 131 -1.21 -21.35 -6.37
C PRO A 131 -2.49 -20.53 -6.34
N SER A 132 -2.50 -19.37 -5.64
CA SER A 132 -3.68 -18.51 -5.56
C SER A 132 -3.96 -17.69 -6.82
N TRP A 133 -3.00 -17.59 -7.74
CA TRP A 133 -3.07 -16.71 -8.90
C TRP A 133 -3.62 -17.42 -10.14
N ARG A 134 -4.18 -16.63 -11.08
CA ARG A 134 -4.61 -17.17 -12.38
C ARG A 134 -3.38 -17.68 -13.15
N TRP A 135 -3.58 -18.69 -14.00
CA TRP A 135 -2.46 -19.35 -14.70
C TRP A 135 -1.57 -18.37 -15.50
N TYR A 136 -2.15 -17.34 -16.11
CA TYR A 136 -1.42 -16.30 -16.85
C TYR A 136 -0.68 -15.31 -15.93
N ASP A 137 -1.21 -15.03 -14.74
CA ASP A 137 -0.53 -14.21 -13.73
C ASP A 137 0.72 -14.93 -13.24
N SER A 138 0.55 -16.21 -12.92
CA SER A 138 1.65 -17.09 -12.52
C SER A 138 2.72 -17.22 -13.61
N LEU A 139 2.33 -17.33 -14.89
CA LEU A 139 3.30 -17.36 -15.99
C LEU A 139 4.10 -16.06 -16.11
N MET A 140 3.42 -14.90 -16.08
CA MET A 140 4.07 -13.60 -16.20
C MET A 140 5.02 -13.32 -15.03
N ILE A 141 4.58 -13.57 -13.79
CA ILE A 141 5.43 -13.33 -12.62
C ILE A 141 6.61 -14.30 -12.61
N ARG A 142 6.44 -15.57 -12.99
CA ARG A 142 7.57 -16.51 -13.13
C ARG A 142 8.60 -16.05 -14.16
N LEU A 143 8.19 -15.41 -15.26
CA LEU A 143 9.12 -14.81 -16.22
C LEU A 143 9.94 -13.67 -15.57
N ILE A 144 9.27 -12.78 -14.83
CA ILE A 144 9.95 -11.71 -14.08
C ILE A 144 10.89 -12.30 -13.02
N MET A 145 10.48 -13.35 -12.31
CA MET A 145 11.33 -14.04 -11.34
C MET A 145 12.54 -14.68 -11.99
N LYS A 146 12.39 -15.34 -13.14
CA LYS A 146 13.52 -15.88 -13.88
C LYS A 146 14.54 -14.81 -14.28
N MET A 147 14.09 -13.61 -14.64
CA MET A 147 14.97 -12.48 -14.98
C MET A 147 15.56 -11.76 -13.77
N THR A 148 14.99 -11.95 -12.57
CA THR A 148 15.37 -11.22 -11.36
C THR A 148 15.91 -12.14 -10.26
N ASP A 149 16.25 -13.39 -10.61
CA ASP A 149 16.70 -14.44 -9.71
C ASP A 149 15.74 -14.64 -8.52
N GLY A 150 14.47 -14.87 -8.85
CA GLY A 150 13.38 -15.12 -7.91
C GLY A 150 12.86 -16.56 -7.98
N PRO A 151 11.94 -16.92 -7.06
CA PRO A 151 11.33 -18.25 -7.04
C PRO A 151 10.47 -18.45 -8.30
N THR A 152 10.75 -19.51 -9.07
CA THR A 152 9.95 -19.86 -10.27
C THR A 152 9.11 -21.12 -10.09
N ASP A 153 9.23 -21.80 -8.95
CA ASP A 153 8.41 -22.98 -8.62
C ASP A 153 6.93 -22.58 -8.59
N PRO A 154 6.05 -23.18 -9.42
CA PRO A 154 4.61 -22.89 -9.44
C PRO A 154 3.88 -23.14 -8.11
N LYS A 155 4.51 -23.86 -7.17
CA LYS A 155 3.97 -24.14 -5.84
C LYS A 155 4.49 -23.18 -4.77
N ALA A 156 5.39 -22.25 -5.12
CA ALA A 156 5.98 -21.38 -4.13
C ALA A 156 4.94 -20.42 -3.53
N ILE A 157 4.92 -20.41 -2.19
CA ILE A 157 4.22 -19.44 -1.36
C ILE A 157 5.28 -18.84 -0.43
N ILE A 158 5.69 -17.60 -0.69
CA ILE A 158 6.77 -16.94 0.05
C ILE A 158 6.34 -15.53 0.39
N ASP A 159 6.13 -15.29 1.67
CA ASP A 159 5.86 -13.96 2.21
C ASP A 159 7.17 -13.22 2.44
N TYR A 160 7.39 -12.13 1.71
CA TYR A 160 8.56 -11.25 1.89
C TYR A 160 8.26 -10.04 2.79
N THR A 161 7.04 -9.95 3.32
CA THR A 161 6.62 -8.85 4.19
C THR A 161 7.42 -8.87 5.48
N ASP A 162 8.09 -7.75 5.75
CA ASP A 162 8.67 -7.50 7.05
C ASP A 162 7.57 -6.96 7.97
N TRP A 163 6.95 -7.85 8.74
CA TRP A 163 5.81 -7.49 9.60
C TRP A 163 6.21 -6.55 10.74
N GLN A 164 7.48 -6.56 11.16
CA GLN A 164 7.98 -5.60 12.14
C GLN A 164 8.08 -4.20 11.51
N ASP A 165 8.59 -4.11 10.28
CA ASP A 165 8.62 -2.86 9.52
C ASP A 165 7.21 -2.32 9.21
N VAL A 166 6.23 -3.20 8.99
CA VAL A 166 4.80 -2.83 8.85
C VAL A 166 4.25 -2.24 10.15
N ALA A 167 4.61 -2.80 11.31
CA ALA A 167 4.25 -2.24 12.61
C ALA A 167 4.88 -0.85 12.81
N CYS A 168 6.20 -0.72 12.59
CA CYS A 168 6.86 0.59 12.66
C CYS A 168 6.24 1.62 11.70
N TYR A 169 5.80 1.20 10.53
CA TYR A 169 5.08 2.07 9.60
C TYR A 169 3.71 2.49 10.14
N GLY A 170 2.97 1.62 10.84
CA GLY A 170 1.74 2.01 11.53
C GLY A 170 1.94 3.10 12.57
N GLU A 171 3.02 3.02 13.35
CA GLU A 171 3.42 4.06 14.32
C GLU A 171 3.79 5.37 13.61
N HIS A 172 4.51 5.29 12.48
CA HIS A 172 4.84 6.45 11.65
C HIS A 172 3.60 7.16 11.10
N ILE A 173 2.59 6.43 10.63
CA ILE A 173 1.33 7.06 10.18
C ILE A 173 0.65 7.79 11.34
N LEU A 174 0.73 7.25 12.56
CA LEU A 174 0.18 7.92 13.73
C LEU A 174 0.96 9.20 14.09
N SER A 175 2.29 9.21 13.96
CA SER A 175 3.08 10.44 14.19
C SER A 175 2.73 11.54 13.18
N LEU A 176 2.57 11.19 11.90
CA LEU A 176 2.09 12.13 10.87
C LEU A 176 0.76 12.79 11.25
N ALA A 177 -0.17 12.02 11.84
CA ALA A 177 -1.48 12.51 12.27
C ALA A 177 -1.41 13.45 13.49
N GLN A 178 -0.39 13.28 14.34
CA GLN A 178 -0.22 14.08 15.56
C GLN A 178 0.48 15.40 15.28
N GLU A 179 1.47 15.41 14.39
CA GLU A 179 2.20 16.62 13.98
C GLU A 179 1.27 17.68 13.37
N SER A 180 0.24 17.26 12.61
CA SER A 180 -0.74 18.20 12.04
C SER A 180 -1.75 18.76 13.04
N THR A 181 -1.88 18.15 14.22
CA THR A 181 -2.82 18.63 15.24
C THR A 181 -2.19 19.74 16.10
N GLN A 182 -0.86 19.89 16.05
CA GLN A 182 -0.09 20.87 16.83
C GLN A 182 0.27 22.14 16.04
N ALA A 183 0.03 22.17 14.72
CA ALA A 183 0.27 23.30 13.82
C ALA A 183 -1.02 24.10 13.57
#